data_AF-D2S376-F1
#
_entry.id   AF-D2S376-F1
#
_cell.length_a   1.000
_cell.length_b   1.000
_cell.length_c   1.000
_cell.angle_alpha   90.00
_cell.angle_beta   90.00
_cell.angle_gamma   90.00
#
_symmetry.space_group_name_H-M   'P 1'
#
loop_
_entity.id
_entity.type
_entity.pdbx_description
1 polymer ?
#
loop_
_entity_poly.entity_id
_entity_poly.type
_entity_poly.pdbx_seq_one_letter_code
_entity_poly.pdbx_strand_id
1 'polypeptide(L)'
;MLDVFFGFLSLVLVVGGVFCASETRSYTDEQQARAPRLWRAYAASGAFCCLVGVGSLAWLLTGGTVWAVSGIASLTAALPCFVQALYHRTADIDRSPLSEQLAELVARKLNFPDPTQRA
;
A
#
# COMPACT_ATOMS: atom_id res chain seq x y z
N MET A 1 1.34 10.84 24.39
CA MET A 1 0.18 10.42 23.55
C MET A 1 0.47 10.60 22.06
N LEU A 2 0.92 11.78 21.62
CA LEU A 2 1.29 12.02 20.21
C LEU A 2 2.39 11.07 19.71
N ASP A 3 3.43 10.81 20.48
CA ASP A 3 4.52 9.92 20.04
C ASP A 3 4.04 8.48 19.81
N VAL A 4 3.12 7.99 20.64
CA VAL A 4 2.49 6.66 20.48
C VAL A 4 1.65 6.63 19.21
N PHE A 5 0.86 7.67 18.96
CA PHE A 5 0.06 7.80 17.75
C PHE A 5 0.94 7.83 16.48
N PHE A 6 2.01 8.64 16.47
CA PHE A 6 2.91 8.72 15.33
C PHE A 6 3.80 7.48 15.18
N GLY A 7 4.13 6.80 16.27
CA GLY A 7 4.75 5.48 16.24
C GLY A 7 3.84 4.45 15.58
N PHE A 8 2.55 4.45 15.93
CA PHE A 8 1.55 3.61 15.26
C PHE A 8 1.38 3.96 13.78
N LEU A 9 1.30 5.25 13.43
CA LEU A 9 1.23 5.69 12.02
C LEU A 9 2.46 5.22 11.23
N SER A 10 3.64 5.27 11.84
CA SER A 10 4.88 4.80 11.23
C SER A 10 4.83 3.29 11.00
N LEU A 11 4.27 2.51 11.93
CA LEU A 11 4.03 1.08 11.75
C LEU A 11 3.05 0.81 10.61
N VAL A 12 1.95 1.58 10.52
CA VAL A 12 0.98 1.48 9.42
C VAL A 12 1.64 1.73 8.07
N LEU A 13 2.56 2.70 7.97
CA LEU A 13 3.34 2.95 6.75
C LEU A 13 4.23 1.77 6.36
N VAL A 14 4.90 1.14 7.34
CA VAL A 14 5.71 -0.06 7.08
C VAL A 14 4.83 -1.18 6.55
N VAL A 15 3.72 -1.48 7.25
CA VAL A 15 2.80 -2.54 6.85
C VAL A 15 2.19 -2.24 5.47
N GLY A 16 1.74 -1.01 5.23
CA GLY A 16 1.20 -0.58 3.93
C GLY A 16 2.22 -0.72 2.80
N GLY A 17 3.48 -0.34 3.01
CA GLY A 17 4.54 -0.51 2.03
C GLY A 17 4.83 -1.99 1.71
N VAL A 18 4.78 -2.87 2.73
CA VAL A 18 4.89 -4.32 2.54
C VAL A 18 3.71 -4.86 1.73
N PHE A 19 2.49 -4.39 2.01
CA PHE A 19 1.32 -4.73 1.21
C PHE A 19 1.48 -4.31 -0.25
N CYS A 20 1.91 -3.07 -0.53
CA CYS A 20 2.19 -2.63 -1.91
C CYS A 20 3.25 -3.50 -2.59
N ALA A 21 4.33 -3.85 -1.88
CA ALA A 21 5.36 -4.75 -2.40
C ALA A 21 4.80 -6.16 -2.69
N SER A 22 3.92 -6.69 -1.85
CA SER A 22 3.24 -7.95 -2.11
C SER A 22 2.30 -7.86 -3.32
N GLU A 23 1.58 -6.73 -3.46
CA GLU A 23 0.66 -6.49 -4.57
C GLU A 23 1.39 -6.42 -5.90
N THR A 24 2.54 -5.73 -5.94
CA THR A 24 3.34 -5.61 -7.16
C THR A 24 3.76 -6.96 -7.74
N ARG A 25 3.92 -7.99 -6.90
CA ARG A 25 4.25 -9.36 -7.31
C ARG A 25 3.06 -10.16 -7.80
N SER A 26 1.84 -9.72 -7.47
CA SER A 26 0.60 -10.41 -7.88
C SER A 26 0.08 -9.98 -9.25
N TYR A 27 0.61 -8.91 -9.85
CA TYR A 27 0.27 -8.53 -11.23
C TYR A 27 0.90 -9.47 -12.24
N THR A 28 0.14 -9.83 -13.27
CA THR A 28 0.59 -10.67 -14.39
C THR A 28 1.58 -9.94 -15.30
N ASP A 29 2.40 -10.70 -16.04
CA ASP A 29 3.39 -10.13 -16.97
C ASP A 29 2.75 -9.24 -18.04
N GLU A 30 1.55 -9.60 -18.52
CA GLU A 30 0.79 -8.80 -19.49
C GLU A 30 0.36 -7.45 -18.90
N GLN A 31 -0.14 -7.43 -17.66
CA GLN A 31 -0.51 -6.20 -16.94
C GLN A 31 0.72 -5.31 -16.68
N GLN A 32 1.86 -5.90 -16.36
CA GLN A 32 3.11 -5.16 -16.17
C GLN A 32 3.62 -4.56 -17.48
N ALA A 33 3.50 -5.28 -18.60
CA ALA A 33 3.94 -4.85 -19.92
C ALA A 33 3.16 -3.65 -20.46
N ARG A 34 1.87 -3.50 -20.08
CA ARG A 34 1.03 -2.36 -20.51
C ARG A 34 1.51 -1.02 -19.96
N ALA A 35 2.08 -1.00 -18.76
CA ALA A 35 2.54 0.24 -18.11
C ALA A 35 3.79 0.03 -17.22
N PRO A 36 4.95 -0.31 -17.80
CA PRO A 36 6.12 -0.77 -17.03
C PRO A 36 6.74 0.31 -16.14
N ARG A 37 6.66 1.58 -16.56
CA ARG A 37 7.13 2.71 -15.74
C ARG A 37 6.28 2.91 -14.50
N LEU A 38 4.95 2.81 -14.64
CA LEU A 38 4.02 2.99 -13.54
C LEU A 38 4.04 1.80 -12.57
N TRP A 39 4.20 0.59 -13.08
CA TRP A 39 4.44 -0.59 -12.24
C TRP A 39 5.70 -0.43 -11.38
N ARG A 40 6.83 -0.01 -11.98
CA ARG A 40 8.06 0.28 -11.23
C ARG A 40 7.89 1.43 -10.24
N ALA A 41 7.17 2.48 -10.62
CA ALA A 41 6.87 3.61 -9.73
C ALA A 41 6.01 3.17 -8.54
N TYR A 42 5.07 2.25 -8.75
CA TYR A 42 4.24 1.68 -7.68
C TYR A 42 5.06 0.81 -6.72
N ALA A 43 5.97 -0.02 -7.25
CA ALA A 43 6.91 -0.77 -6.42
C ALA A 43 7.86 0.14 -5.63
N ALA A 44 8.37 1.18 -6.29
CA ALA A 44 9.25 2.16 -5.65
C ALA A 44 8.52 2.96 -4.56
N SER A 45 7.25 3.34 -4.77
CA SER A 45 6.47 4.08 -3.76
C SER A 45 6.15 3.21 -2.54
N GLY A 46 5.88 1.91 -2.73
CA GLY A 46 5.76 0.95 -1.63
C GLY A 46 7.04 0.81 -0.81
N ALA A 47 8.19 0.64 -1.48
CA ALA A 47 9.49 0.60 -0.82
C ALA A 47 9.81 1.90 -0.07
N PHE A 48 9.51 3.05 -0.68
CA PHE A 48 9.67 4.36 -0.06
C PHE A 48 8.80 4.52 1.20
N CYS A 49 7.55 4.04 1.18
CA CYS A 49 6.70 4.00 2.38
C CYS A 49 7.31 3.18 3.51
N CYS A 50 7.86 1.99 3.21
CA CYS A 50 8.56 1.19 4.21
C CYS A 50 9.74 1.93 4.83
N LEU A 51 10.58 2.54 3.99
CA LEU A 51 11.76 3.28 4.46
C LEU A 51 11.35 4.48 5.33
N VAL A 52 10.32 5.22 4.92
CA VAL A 52 9.79 6.34 5.71
C VAL A 52 9.21 5.86 7.04
N GLY A 53 8.46 4.76 7.06
CA GLY A 53 7.90 4.20 8.29
C GLY A 53 8.99 3.73 9.26
N VAL A 54 9.98 2.99 8.78
CA VAL A 54 11.13 2.55 9.61
C VAL A 54 11.96 3.75 10.09
N GLY A 55 12.24 4.71 9.20
CA GLY A 55 12.98 5.92 9.53
C GLY A 55 12.26 6.78 10.57
N SER A 56 10.93 6.90 10.45
CA SER A 56 10.10 7.64 11.40
C SER A 56 10.08 6.96 12.78
N LEU A 57 10.00 5.63 12.84
CA LEU A 57 10.14 4.89 14.09
C LEU A 57 11.51 5.13 14.73
N ALA A 58 12.59 4.97 13.96
CA ALA A 58 13.94 5.20 14.45
C ALA A 58 14.12 6.64 14.98
N TRP A 59 13.59 7.63 14.26
CA TRP A 59 13.62 9.04 14.65
C TRP A 59 12.88 9.32 15.97
N LEU A 60 11.69 8.73 16.15
CA LEU A 60 10.95 8.88 17.41
C LEU A 60 11.68 8.18 18.57
N LEU A 61 12.28 7.01 18.32
CA LEU A 61 13.04 6.26 19.32
C LEU A 61 14.29 7.01 19.81
N THR A 62 14.89 7.87 18.98
CA THR A 62 16.03 8.71 19.37
C THR A 62 15.63 10.07 19.98
N GLY A 63 14.34 10.29 20.25
CA GLY A 63 13.83 11.53 20.85
C GLY A 63 13.56 12.66 19.84
N GLY A 64 13.47 12.32 18.55
CA GLY A 64 13.13 13.25 17.48
C GLY A 64 11.70 13.79 17.56
N THR A 65 11.45 14.94 16.91
CA THR A 65 10.15 15.61 16.98
C THR A 65 9.07 14.91 16.13
N VAL A 66 7.84 14.87 16.65
CA VAL A 66 6.68 14.31 15.94
C VAL A 66 6.26 15.09 14.71
N TRP A 67 6.57 16.39 14.64
CA TRP A 67 6.16 17.27 13.54
C TRP A 67 6.83 16.88 12.22
N ALA A 68 8.10 16.48 12.26
CA ALA A 68 8.80 15.96 11.10
C ALA A 68 8.14 14.67 10.58
N VAL A 69 7.79 13.76 11.49
CA VAL A 69 7.08 12.51 11.16
C VAL A 69 5.71 12.81 10.57
N SER A 70 4.94 13.73 11.16
CA SER A 70 3.61 14.09 10.68
C SER A 70 3.62 14.58 9.24
N GLY A 71 4.53 15.50 8.90
CA GLY A 71 4.61 16.06 7.55
C GLY A 71 5.02 15.00 6.53
N ILE A 72 6.08 14.25 6.82
CA ILE A 72 6.61 13.24 5.90
C ILE A 72 5.63 12.08 5.76
N ALA A 73 5.09 11.53 6.86
CA ALA A 73 4.16 10.41 6.84
C ALA A 73 2.90 10.72 6.01
N SER A 74 2.33 11.91 6.17
CA SER A 74 1.11 12.32 5.47
C SER A 74 1.32 12.39 3.95
N LEU A 75 2.43 12.98 3.51
CA LEU A 75 2.77 13.08 2.09
C LEU A 75 3.07 11.69 1.50
N THR A 76 3.77 10.86 2.27
CA THR A 76 4.22 9.56 1.78
C THR A 76 3.06 8.57 1.68
N ALA A 77 2.10 8.60 2.61
CA ALA A 77 0.97 7.68 2.65
C ALA A 77 0.06 7.79 1.40
N ALA A 78 -0.07 8.98 0.82
CA ALA A 78 -0.94 9.19 -0.35
C ALA A 78 -0.29 8.71 -1.67
N LEU A 79 1.04 8.63 -1.72
CA LEU A 79 1.78 8.40 -2.95
C LEU A 79 1.48 7.02 -3.58
N PRO A 80 1.49 5.89 -2.84
CA PRO A 80 1.17 4.58 -3.44
C PRO A 80 -0.24 4.54 -4.02
N CYS A 81 -1.23 5.08 -3.31
CA CYS A 81 -2.62 5.12 -3.77
C CYS A 81 -2.77 5.89 -5.09
N PHE A 82 -2.10 7.04 -5.19
CA PHE A 82 -2.11 7.84 -6.42
C PHE A 82 -1.45 7.12 -7.59
N VAL A 83 -0.26 6.53 -7.37
CA VAL A 83 0.45 5.78 -8.42
C VAL A 83 -0.32 4.52 -8.83
N GLN A 84 -0.97 3.85 -7.88
CA GLN A 84 -1.83 2.69 -8.14
C GLN A 84 -3.02 3.05 -9.02
N ALA A 85 -3.71 4.15 -8.70
CA ALA A 85 -4.84 4.63 -9.49
C ALA A 85 -4.43 4.98 -10.93
N LEU A 86 -3.26 5.61 -11.11
CA LEU A 86 -2.70 5.87 -12.44
C LEU A 86 -2.32 4.58 -13.16
N TYR A 87 -1.71 3.63 -12.45
CA TYR A 87 -1.33 2.34 -13.02
C TYR A 87 -2.57 1.57 -13.50
N HIS A 88 -3.60 1.46 -12.68
CA HIS A 88 -4.85 0.76 -13.02
C HIS A 88 -5.54 1.38 -14.23
N ARG A 89 -5.65 2.71 -14.28
CA ARG A 89 -6.21 3.42 -15.44
C ARG A 89 -5.39 3.20 -16.72
N THR A 90 -4.07 3.12 -16.61
CA THR A 90 -3.19 3.00 -17.79
C THR A 90 -3.09 1.56 -18.29
N ALA A 91 -3.12 0.59 -17.37
CA ALA A 91 -3.00 -0.83 -17.68
C ALA A 91 -4.36 -1.51 -17.94
N ASP A 92 -5.47 -0.75 -17.84
CA ASP A 92 -6.84 -1.23 -17.99
C ASP A 92 -7.14 -2.37 -17.00
N ILE A 93 -6.89 -2.09 -15.72
CA ILE A 93 -7.08 -3.02 -14.60
C ILE A 93 -8.26 -2.50 -13.77
N ASP A 94 -9.37 -3.24 -13.78
CA ASP A 94 -10.59 -2.87 -13.05
C ASP A 94 -10.47 -3.09 -11.53
N ARG A 95 -9.74 -4.12 -11.12
CA ARG A 95 -9.57 -4.48 -9.70
C ARG A 95 -8.15 -4.92 -9.38
N SER A 96 -7.74 -4.62 -8.15
CA SER A 96 -6.48 -5.11 -7.59
C SER A 96 -6.55 -6.63 -7.41
N PRO A 97 -5.53 -7.39 -7.86
CA PRO A 97 -5.49 -8.85 -7.67
C PRO A 97 -5.48 -9.25 -6.18
N LEU A 98 -4.87 -8.44 -5.31
CA LEU A 98 -4.96 -8.68 -3.86
C LEU A 98 -6.38 -8.50 -3.33
N SER A 99 -7.13 -7.52 -3.85
CA SER A 99 -8.51 -7.31 -3.40
C SER A 99 -9.41 -8.50 -3.75
N GLU A 100 -9.17 -9.14 -4.90
CA GLU A 100 -9.88 -10.35 -5.32
C GLU A 100 -9.50 -11.55 -4.44
N GLN A 101 -8.20 -11.76 -4.22
CA GLN A 101 -7.72 -12.84 -3.35
C GLN A 101 -8.23 -12.69 -1.91
N LEU A 102 -8.26 -11.46 -1.39
CA LEU A 102 -8.76 -11.19 -0.04
C LEU A 102 -10.27 -11.43 0.03
N ALA A 103 -11.03 -10.99 -0.98
CA ALA A 103 -12.45 -11.26 -1.07
C ALA A 103 -12.74 -12.78 -1.13
N GLU A 104 -11.98 -13.54 -1.90
CA GLU A 104 -12.12 -14.99 -1.98
C GLU A 104 -11.78 -15.68 -0.65
N LEU A 105 -10.70 -15.27 0.02
CA LEU A 105 -10.31 -15.81 1.33
C LEU A 105 -11.34 -15.48 2.41
N VAL A 106 -11.89 -14.27 2.40
CA VAL A 106 -12.95 -13.83 3.32
C VAL A 106 -14.23 -14.62 3.06
N ALA A 107 -14.65 -14.77 1.79
CA ALA A 107 -15.81 -15.58 1.42
C ALA A 107 -15.65 -17.04 1.90
N ARG A 108 -14.46 -17.62 1.68
CA ARG A 108 -14.14 -18.99 2.08
C ARG A 108 -14.11 -19.19 3.59
N LYS A 109 -13.58 -18.23 4.36
CA LYS A 109 -13.44 -18.36 5.83
C LYS A 109 -14.69 -17.96 6.60
N LEU A 110 -15.45 -16.99 6.11
CA LEU A 110 -16.62 -16.44 6.81
C LEU A 110 -17.95 -16.92 6.25
N ASN A 111 -17.94 -17.78 5.22
CA ASN A 111 -19.15 -18.30 4.57
C ASN A 111 -20.10 -17.18 4.08
N PHE A 112 -19.51 -16.05 3.67
CA PHE A 112 -20.26 -14.95 3.08
C PHE A 112 -20.65 -15.33 1.64
N PRO A 113 -21.92 -15.23 1.25
CA PRO A 113 -22.34 -15.50 -0.11
C PRO A 113 -21.68 -14.51 -1.07
N ASP A 114 -21.21 -15.05 -2.19
CA ASP A 114 -20.50 -14.33 -3.22
C ASP A 114 -21.37 -13.18 -3.76
N PRO A 115 -20.93 -11.90 -3.69
CA PRO A 115 -21.71 -10.78 -4.20
C PRO A 115 -21.89 -10.82 -5.72
N THR A 116 -21.13 -11.65 -6.44
CA THR A 116 -21.25 -11.82 -7.90
C THR A 116 -22.40 -12.76 -8.31
N GLN A 117 -23.02 -13.50 -7.39
CA GLN A 117 -24.19 -14.36 -7.69
C GLN A 117 -25.54 -13.62 -7.77
N ARG A 118 -25.55 -12.28 -7.67
CA ARG A 118 -26.77 -11.45 -7.77
C ARG A 118 -26.95 -10.73 -9.11
N ALA A 119 -26.19 -11.09 -10.14
CA ALA A 119 -26.35 -10.56 -11.50
C ALA A 119 -26.99 -11.61 -12.42
#